data_AF-A0A0A0J592-F1
#
_entry.id   AF-A0A0A0J592-F1
#
_cell.length_a   1.000
_cell.length_b   1.000
_cell.length_c   1.000
_cell.angle_alpha   90.00
_cell.angle_beta   90.00
_cell.angle_gamma   90.00
#
_symmetry.space_group_name_H-M   'P 1'
#
loop_
_entity.id
_entity.type
_entity.pdbx_description
1 polymer ?
#
loop_
_entity_poly.entity_id
_entity_poly.type
_entity_poly.pdbx_seq_one_letter_code
_entity_poly.pdbx_strand_id
1 'polypeptide(L)'
;MKTNPPLDKATIGLATLFLTSGTTHLVRPQVFEGIVPKVLPKRRELVYVSGVAEIVCALGLLHPRTRKVAGLASAALLVAVFPANVQMSADHAKRAQRKGDTGSKAFFAGTVARLPMQWPMIRTALRAAGRL
;
A
#
# COMPACT_ATOMS: atom_id res chain seq x y z
N MET A 1 16.63 -6.80 27.81
CA MET A 1 16.51 -7.18 26.38
C MET A 1 15.18 -6.69 25.82
N LYS A 2 15.15 -5.76 24.86
CA LYS A 2 13.91 -5.43 24.14
C LYS A 2 13.57 -6.62 23.25
N THR A 3 12.61 -7.45 23.65
CA THR A 3 12.09 -8.53 22.80
C THR A 3 11.60 -7.91 21.48
N ASN A 4 12.06 -8.47 20.36
CA ASN A 4 11.54 -8.10 19.05
C ASN A 4 10.17 -8.77 18.89
N PRO A 5 9.13 -8.07 18.42
CA PRO A 5 7.83 -8.67 18.21
C PRO A 5 7.97 -9.89 17.29
N PRO A 6 7.28 -11.01 17.54
CA PRO A 6 7.43 -12.24 16.76
C PRO A 6 7.00 -12.04 15.30
N LEU A 7 7.52 -12.89 14.39
CA LEU A 7 7.09 -12.89 12.99
C LEU A 7 5.80 -13.72 12.88
N ASP A 8 4.66 -13.05 12.86
CA ASP A 8 3.35 -13.71 12.75
C ASP A 8 2.86 -13.78 11.29
N LYS A 9 1.83 -14.60 11.05
CA LYS A 9 1.24 -14.78 9.72
C LYS A 9 0.74 -13.46 9.11
N ALA A 10 0.27 -12.54 9.94
CA ALA A 10 -0.20 -11.23 9.50
C ALA A 10 0.95 -10.35 8.99
N THR A 11 2.08 -10.30 9.70
CA THR A 11 3.28 -9.56 9.28
C THR A 11 3.86 -10.14 8.00
N ILE A 12 3.87 -11.48 7.87
CA ILE A 12 4.28 -12.15 6.62
C ILE A 12 3.34 -11.74 5.49
N GLY A 13 2.02 -11.76 5.70
CA GLY A 13 1.04 -11.32 4.71
C GLY A 13 1.26 -9.87 4.27
N LEU A 14 1.51 -8.96 5.21
CA LEU A 14 1.82 -7.56 4.92
C LEU A 14 3.11 -7.40 4.11
N ALA A 15 4.17 -8.13 4.47
CA ALA A 15 5.43 -8.12 3.74
C ALA A 15 5.27 -8.65 2.31
N THR A 16 4.54 -9.75 2.12
CA THR A 16 4.24 -10.30 0.79
C THR A 16 3.45 -9.31 -0.07
N LEU A 17 2.44 -8.65 0.51
CA LEU A 17 1.68 -7.60 -0.19
C LEU A 17 2.59 -6.45 -0.64
N PHE A 18 3.46 -5.97 0.24
CA PHE A 18 4.42 -4.91 -0.09
C PHE A 18 5.46 -5.32 -1.12
N LEU A 19 5.98 -6.56 -1.07
CA LEU A 19 6.90 -7.07 -2.10
C LEU A 19 6.20 -7.15 -3.46
N THR A 20 4.96 -7.64 -3.49
CA THR A 20 4.19 -7.79 -4.74
C THR A 20 3.84 -6.42 -5.32
N SER A 21 3.30 -5.53 -4.48
CA SER A 21 2.94 -4.16 -4.85
C SER A 21 4.18 -3.38 -5.30
N GLY A 22 5.25 -3.39 -4.51
CA GLY A 22 6.47 -2.65 -4.79
C GLY A 22 7.16 -3.13 -6.06
N THR A 23 7.20 -4.45 -6.29
CA THR A 23 7.68 -4.99 -7.57
C THR A 23 6.83 -4.52 -8.74
N THR A 24 5.51 -4.48 -8.59
CA THR A 24 4.61 -4.00 -9.65
C THR A 24 4.81 -2.51 -9.94
N HIS A 25 5.07 -1.69 -8.92
CA HIS A 25 5.42 -0.26 -9.10
C HIS A 25 6.69 -0.09 -9.94
N LEU A 26 7.68 -0.96 -9.77
CA LEU A 26 8.94 -0.91 -10.54
C LEU A 26 8.80 -1.45 -11.96
N VAL A 27 8.11 -2.58 -12.13
CA VAL A 27 8.01 -3.28 -13.43
C VAL A 27 6.93 -2.67 -14.32
N ARG A 28 5.80 -2.24 -13.75
CA ARG A 28 4.64 -1.69 -14.47
C ARG A 28 4.11 -0.41 -13.80
N PRO A 29 4.91 0.66 -13.74
CA PRO A 29 4.51 1.92 -13.10
C PRO A 29 3.26 2.55 -13.73
N GLN A 30 2.98 2.28 -15.01
CA GLN A 30 1.86 2.85 -15.76
C GLN A 30 0.50 2.45 -15.17
N VAL A 31 0.44 1.33 -14.44
CA VAL A 31 -0.77 0.90 -13.72
C VAL A 31 -1.11 1.87 -12.58
N PHE A 32 -0.11 2.53 -12.00
CA PHE A 32 -0.24 3.42 -10.84
C PHE A 32 -0.14 4.91 -11.18
N GLU A 33 0.42 5.27 -12.34
CA GLU A 33 0.53 6.68 -12.76
C GLU A 33 -0.84 7.39 -12.83
N GLY A 34 -1.90 6.66 -13.20
CA GLY A 34 -3.27 7.17 -13.21
C GLY A 34 -3.89 7.32 -11.82
N ILE A 35 -3.31 6.69 -10.80
CA ILE A 35 -3.74 6.73 -9.39
C ILE A 35 -3.10 7.93 -8.68
N VAL A 36 -1.88 8.30 -9.06
CA VAL A 36 -1.18 9.43 -8.42
C VAL A 36 -1.99 10.72 -8.60
N PRO A 37 -2.27 11.46 -7.51
CA PRO A 37 -3.02 12.71 -7.54
C PRO A 37 -2.52 13.66 -8.63
N LYS A 38 -3.45 14.26 -9.39
CA LYS A 38 -3.09 15.14 -10.52
C LYS A 38 -2.30 16.38 -10.11
N VAL A 39 -2.45 16.80 -8.86
CA VAL A 39 -1.75 17.93 -8.24
C VAL A 39 -0.25 17.68 -8.02
N LEU A 40 0.18 16.41 -8.01
CA LEU A 40 1.58 16.06 -7.80
C LEU A 40 2.34 15.99 -9.13
N PRO A 41 3.51 16.66 -9.24
CA PRO A 41 4.38 16.54 -10.40
C PRO A 41 5.05 15.17 -10.44
N LYS A 42 5.60 14.78 -11.60
CA LYS A 42 6.47 13.60 -11.75
C LYS A 42 5.87 12.29 -11.22
N ARG A 43 4.62 12.00 -11.61
CA ARG A 43 3.85 10.82 -11.14
C ARG A 43 4.62 9.51 -11.21
N ARG A 44 5.34 9.28 -12.31
CA ARG A 44 6.13 8.06 -12.51
C ARG A 44 7.29 7.94 -11.53
N GLU A 45 7.97 9.04 -11.21
CA GLU A 45 9.04 9.04 -10.19
C GLU A 45 8.46 8.73 -8.81
N LEU A 46 7.31 9.32 -8.47
CA LEU A 46 6.61 9.04 -7.21
C LEU A 46 6.22 7.57 -7.07
N VAL A 47 5.76 6.94 -8.16
CA VAL A 47 5.46 5.49 -8.21
C VAL A 47 6.72 4.67 -7.98
N TYR A 48 7.86 5.03 -8.57
CA TYR A 48 9.12 4.33 -8.30
C TYR A 48 9.57 4.49 -6.85
N VAL A 49 9.51 5.69 -6.31
CA VAL A 49 9.89 5.99 -4.92
C VAL A 49 9.01 5.20 -3.94
N SER A 50 7.69 5.18 -4.15
CA SER A 50 6.78 4.39 -3.30
C SER A 50 7.06 2.90 -3.44
N GLY A 51 7.32 2.40 -4.65
CA GLY A 51 7.66 0.99 -4.90
C GLY A 51 8.93 0.55 -4.17
N VAL A 52 9.99 1.37 -4.21
CA VAL A 52 11.21 1.12 -3.44
C VAL A 52 10.92 1.14 -1.94
N ALA A 53 10.16 2.13 -1.46
CA ALA A 53 9.79 2.22 -0.05
C ALA A 53 9.00 1.00 0.45
N GLU A 54 8.07 0.47 -0.35
CA GLU A 54 7.33 -0.76 -0.04
C GLU A 54 8.27 -1.97 0.10
N ILE A 55 9.20 -2.16 -0.84
CA ILE A 55 10.17 -3.26 -0.79
C ILE A 55 11.06 -3.14 0.46
N VAL A 56 11.59 -1.95 0.74
CA VAL A 56 12.42 -1.71 1.93
C VAL A 56 11.64 -1.99 3.21
N CYS A 57 10.39 -1.55 3.29
CA CYS A 57 9.51 -1.84 4.43
C CYS A 57 9.26 -3.35 4.58
N ALA A 58 9.01 -4.08 3.48
CA ALA A 58 8.78 -5.52 3.53
C ALA A 58 10.00 -6.28 4.04
N LEU A 59 11.19 -6.01 3.48
CA LEU A 59 12.43 -6.62 3.94
C LEU A 59 12.72 -6.27 5.41
N GLY A 60 12.44 -5.01 5.78
CA GLY A 60 12.57 -4.53 7.15
C GLY A 60 11.64 -5.22 8.14
N LEU A 61 10.40 -5.56 7.75
CA LEU A 61 9.42 -6.30 8.55
C LEU A 61 9.86 -7.76 8.78
N LEU A 62 10.46 -8.39 7.77
CA LEU A 62 10.94 -9.77 7.87
C LEU A 62 12.12 -9.88 8.83
N HIS A 63 13.00 -8.87 8.88
CA HIS A 63 14.19 -8.90 9.71
C HIS A 63 13.94 -8.45 11.17
N PRO A 64 14.26 -9.27 12.20
CA PRO A 64 13.86 -9.01 13.59
C PRO A 64 14.37 -7.68 14.18
N ARG A 65 15.60 -7.26 13.83
CA ARG A 65 16.21 -6.03 14.38
C ARG A 65 15.56 -4.75 13.82
N THR A 66 15.02 -4.81 12.61
CA THR A 66 14.45 -3.66 11.90
C THR A 66 12.93 -3.62 11.95
N ARG A 67 12.29 -4.73 12.33
CA ARG A 67 10.83 -4.91 12.35
C ARG A 67 10.08 -3.78 13.03
N LYS A 68 10.61 -3.26 14.14
CA LYS A 68 9.96 -2.15 14.87
C LYS A 68 9.90 -0.86 14.05
N VAL A 69 11.04 -0.49 13.45
CA VAL A 69 11.17 0.71 12.62
C VAL A 69 10.40 0.52 11.31
N ALA A 70 10.52 -0.67 10.69
CA ALA A 70 9.81 -1.02 9.48
C ALA A 70 8.29 -1.03 9.67
N GLY A 71 7.79 -1.46 10.83
CA GLY A 71 6.37 -1.37 11.19
C GLY A 71 5.85 0.08 11.23
N LEU A 72 6.61 0.99 11.85
CA LEU A 72 6.26 2.42 11.85
C LEU A 72 6.34 3.03 10.44
N ALA A 73 7.40 2.71 9.68
CA ALA A 73 7.56 3.17 8.31
C ALA A 73 6.43 2.65 7.40
N SER A 74 6.04 1.38 7.57
CA SER A 74 4.92 0.77 6.84
C SER A 74 3.59 1.46 7.17
N ALA A 75 3.34 1.76 8.44
CA ALA A 75 2.15 2.50 8.86
C ALA A 75 2.14 3.92 8.27
N ALA A 76 3.27 4.63 8.32
CA ALA A 76 3.42 5.96 7.74
C ALA A 76 3.22 5.95 6.21
N LEU A 77 3.79 4.96 5.52
CA LEU A 77 3.61 4.78 4.08
C LEU A 77 2.15 4.53 3.73
N LEU A 78 1.46 3.64 4.46
CA LEU A 78 0.03 3.35 4.26
C LEU A 78 -0.83 4.61 4.48
N VAL A 79 -0.52 5.43 5.48
CA VAL A 79 -1.22 6.70 5.71
C VAL A 79 -0.93 7.68 4.57
N ALA A 80 0.31 7.78 4.11
CA ALA A 80 0.71 8.68 3.03
C ALA A 80 0.06 8.34 1.69
N VAL A 81 -0.17 7.06 1.38
CA VAL A 81 -0.83 6.62 0.14
C VAL A 81 -2.36 6.63 0.22
N PHE A 82 -2.95 6.76 1.42
CA PHE A 82 -4.40 6.77 1.60
C PHE A 82 -5.12 7.86 0.77
N PRO A 83 -4.65 9.12 0.70
CA PRO A 83 -5.27 10.14 -0.15
C PRO A 83 -5.26 9.79 -1.65
N ALA A 84 -4.23 9.07 -2.12
CA ALA A 84 -4.16 8.58 -3.50
C ALA A 84 -5.18 7.47 -3.75
N ASN A 85 -5.35 6.54 -2.81
CA ASN A 85 -6.34 5.47 -2.91
C ASN A 85 -7.80 5.98 -2.88
N VAL A 86 -8.08 7.02 -2.11
CA VAL A 86 -9.38 7.70 -2.08
C VAL A 86 -9.67 8.38 -3.41
N GLN A 87 -8.71 9.13 -3.97
CA GLN A 87 -8.86 9.77 -5.27
C GLN A 87 -9.06 8.75 -6.40
N MET A 88 -8.30 7.65 -6.40
CA MET A 88 -8.51 6.54 -7.33
C MET A 88 -9.94 6.01 -7.24
N SER A 89 -10.43 5.73 -6.03
CA SER A 89 -11.79 5.22 -5.85
C SER A 89 -12.84 6.20 -6.41
N ALA A 90 -12.66 7.51 -6.19
CA ALA A 90 -13.54 8.54 -6.73
C ALA A 90 -13.48 8.65 -8.28
N ASP A 91 -12.29 8.57 -8.87
CA ASP A 91 -12.11 8.63 -10.33
C ASP A 91 -12.66 7.37 -11.01
N HIS A 92 -12.47 6.20 -10.40
CA HIS A 92 -13.04 4.94 -10.87
C HIS A 92 -14.56 4.87 -10.68
N ALA A 93 -15.13 5.48 -9.63
CA ALA A 93 -16.58 5.63 -9.47
C ALA A 93 -17.17 6.40 -10.65
N LYS A 94 -16.57 7.57 -10.97
CA LYS A 94 -16.98 8.41 -12.10
C LYS A 94 -16.85 7.66 -13.43
N ARG A 95 -15.81 6.84 -13.60
CA ARG A 95 -15.58 6.04 -14.82
C ARG A 95 -16.58 4.89 -14.96
N ALA A 96 -16.86 4.17 -13.88
CA ALA A 96 -17.87 3.11 -13.83
C ALA A 96 -19.27 3.66 -14.14
N GLN A 97 -19.59 4.85 -13.62
CA GLN A 97 -20.86 5.53 -13.90
C GLN A 97 -20.96 6.00 -15.36
N ARG A 98 -19.86 6.41 -16.00
CA ARG A 98 -19.86 6.81 -17.42
C ARG A 98 -19.91 5.65 -18.42
N LYS A 99 -19.17 4.56 -18.17
CA LYS A 99 -19.08 3.43 -19.12
C LYS A 99 -20.17 2.38 -18.93
N GLY A 100 -20.66 2.18 -17.71
CA GLY A 100 -21.72 1.22 -17.41
C GLY A 100 -21.36 -0.27 -17.58
N ASP A 101 -20.14 -0.62 -18.00
CA ASP A 101 -19.70 -1.98 -18.30
C ASP A 101 -19.32 -2.79 -17.04
N THR A 102 -19.52 -4.10 -17.09
CA THR A 102 -19.25 -5.04 -15.98
C THR A 102 -17.78 -4.98 -15.54
N GLY A 103 -16.86 -4.78 -16.49
CA GLY A 103 -15.42 -4.63 -16.21
C GLY A 103 -15.10 -3.41 -15.35
N SER A 104 -15.60 -2.21 -15.69
CA SER A 104 -15.33 -1.01 -14.89
C SER A 104 -15.97 -1.07 -13.51
N LYS A 105 -17.14 -1.72 -13.37
CA LYS A 105 -17.80 -1.96 -12.08
C LYS A 105 -16.99 -2.91 -11.19
N ALA A 106 -16.44 -3.99 -11.76
CA ALA A 106 -15.57 -4.92 -11.02
C ALA A 106 -14.26 -4.25 -10.56
N PHE A 107 -13.63 -3.45 -11.43
CA PHE A 107 -12.45 -2.67 -11.05
C PHE A 107 -12.76 -1.64 -9.96
N PHE A 108 -13.91 -0.95 -10.05
CA PHE A 108 -14.36 -0.02 -9.01
C PHE A 108 -14.57 -0.73 -7.67
N ALA A 109 -15.26 -1.87 -7.66
CA ALA A 109 -15.45 -2.68 -6.45
C ALA A 109 -14.10 -3.09 -5.82
N GLY A 110 -13.12 -3.48 -6.65
CA GLY A 110 -11.76 -3.76 -6.19
C GLY A 110 -11.05 -2.55 -5.56
N THR A 111 -11.22 -1.35 -6.12
CA THR A 111 -10.67 -0.12 -5.53
C THR A 111 -11.34 0.26 -4.21
N VAL A 112 -12.66 0.11 -4.11
CA VAL A 112 -13.42 0.37 -2.89
C VAL A 112 -13.02 -0.61 -1.78
N ALA A 113 -12.80 -1.88 -2.11
CA ALA A 113 -12.35 -2.89 -1.14
C ALA A 113 -10.98 -2.57 -0.53
N ARG A 114 -10.11 -1.82 -1.22
CA ARG A 114 -8.79 -1.41 -0.70
C ARG A 114 -8.88 -0.41 0.45
N LEU A 115 -9.93 0.42 0.50
CA LEU A 115 -10.12 1.43 1.54
C LEU A 115 -10.30 0.82 2.94
N PRO A 116 -11.25 -0.11 3.18
CA PRO A 116 -11.36 -0.76 4.49
C PRO A 116 -10.19 -1.69 4.77
N MET A 117 -9.56 -2.28 3.73
CA MET A 117 -8.42 -3.19 3.89
C MET A 117 -7.15 -2.49 4.39
N GLN A 118 -6.98 -1.19 4.15
CA GLN A 118 -5.85 -0.43 4.71
C GLN A 118 -5.86 -0.42 6.24
N TRP A 119 -7.02 -0.50 6.88
CA TRP A 119 -7.10 -0.45 8.34
C TRP A 119 -6.49 -1.68 9.03
N PRO A 120 -6.83 -2.93 8.65
CA PRO A 120 -6.10 -4.12 9.08
C PRO A 120 -4.59 -4.04 8.81
N MET A 121 -4.18 -3.54 7.65
CA MET A 121 -2.76 -3.43 7.30
C MET A 121 -2.00 -2.46 8.22
N ILE A 122 -2.59 -1.29 8.51
CA ILE A 122 -2.02 -0.31 9.44
C ILE A 122 -1.95 -0.91 10.85
N ARG A 123 -2.99 -1.62 11.31
CA ARG A 123 -2.95 -2.32 12.61
C ARG A 123 -1.84 -3.37 12.66
N THR A 124 -1.68 -4.19 11.63
CA THR A 124 -0.58 -5.16 11.55
C THR A 124 0.79 -4.48 11.58
N ALA A 125 0.94 -3.37 10.85
CA ALA A 125 2.17 -2.59 10.85
C ALA A 125 2.50 -2.02 12.24
N LEU A 126 1.51 -1.49 12.96
CA LEU A 126 1.66 -0.97 14.33
C LEU A 126 1.93 -2.08 15.36
N ARG A 127 1.34 -3.27 15.19
CA ARG A 127 1.67 -4.47 15.98
C ARG A 127 3.11 -4.92 15.75
N ALA A 128 3.56 -4.95 14.49
CA ALA A 128 4.95 -5.22 14.15
C ALA A 128 5.91 -4.14 14.70
N ALA A 129 5.41 -2.91 14.92
CA ALA A 129 6.13 -1.84 15.61
C ALA A 129 6.19 -2.02 17.14
N GLY A 130 5.38 -2.91 17.72
CA GLY A 130 5.19 -3.03 19.18
C GLY A 130 4.39 -1.88 19.79
N ARG A 131 3.46 -1.28 19.02
CA ARG A 131 2.60 -0.16 19.45
C ARG A 131 1.16 -0.59 19.78
N LEU A 132 0.81 -1.84 19.52
CA LEU A 132 -0.45 -2.52 19.77
C LEU A 132 -0.16 -3.94 20.22
#